data_AF-T1IBX4-F1
#
_entry.id   AF-T1IBX4-F1
#
_cell.length_a   1.000
_cell.length_b   1.000
_cell.length_c   1.000
_cell.angle_alpha   90.00
_cell.angle_beta   90.00
_cell.angle_gamma   90.00
#
_symmetry.space_group_name_H-M   'P 1'
#
loop_
_entity.id
_entity.type
_entity.pdbx_description
1 polymer ?
#
loop_
_entity_poly.entity_id
_entity_poly.type
_entity_poly.pdbx_seq_one_letter_code
_entity_poly.pdbx_strand_id
1 'polypeptide(L)'
;MSSSCLLKPSILEHRLQQLSTFCKPKVSLEQYTTPPHLASQLLTEIQRNYGDIEDCSVADLGCGSGVLTAGAALLGAAYCVGFEIDEEALKIYVENMENLGLTYCEGILCDIIQTKSWDRLASSFIILKQYLAIDVNKDNRPRF
;
A
#
# COMPACT_ATOMS: atom_id res chain seq x y z
N MET A 1 -23.69 -5.39 -14.99
CA MET A 1 -22.79 -6.10 -14.07
C MET A 1 -21.55 -6.42 -14.89
N SER A 2 -20.58 -5.50 -14.92
CA SER A 2 -19.35 -5.70 -15.68
C SER A 2 -18.53 -6.74 -14.93
N SER A 3 -18.20 -7.86 -15.56
CA SER A 3 -17.24 -8.81 -15.00
C SER A 3 -15.89 -8.09 -14.92
N SER A 4 -15.52 -7.54 -13.75
CA SER A 4 -14.20 -6.94 -13.58
C SER A 4 -13.18 -8.06 -13.76
N CYS A 5 -12.39 -7.95 -14.83
CA CYS A 5 -11.29 -8.86 -15.09
C CYS A 5 -10.20 -8.49 -14.08
N LEU A 6 -10.26 -9.12 -12.90
CA LEU A 6 -9.20 -9.01 -11.90
C LEU A 6 -7.86 -9.29 -12.56
N LEU A 7 -6.93 -8.36 -12.42
CA LEU A 7 -5.58 -8.50 -12.94
C LEU A 7 -5.00 -9.81 -12.38
N LYS A 8 -4.43 -10.65 -13.26
CA LYS A 8 -3.84 -11.92 -12.81
C LYS A 8 -2.66 -11.63 -11.86
N PRO A 9 -2.48 -12.41 -10.77
CA PRO A 9 -1.37 -12.23 -9.82
C PRO A 9 0.00 -12.11 -10.49
N SER A 10 0.26 -12.91 -11.54
CA SER A 10 1.53 -12.88 -12.27
C SER A 10 1.76 -11.58 -13.04
N ILE A 11 0.71 -10.95 -13.56
CA ILE A 11 0.81 -9.66 -14.25
C ILE A 11 1.05 -8.55 -13.23
N LEU A 12 0.34 -8.60 -12.10
CA LEU A 12 0.53 -7.66 -10.99
C LEU A 12 1.96 -7.75 -10.46
N GLU A 13 2.45 -8.96 -10.17
CA GLU A 13 3.83 -9.21 -9.74
C GLU A 13 4.84 -8.62 -10.73
N HIS A 14 4.67 -8.88 -12.03
CA HIS A 14 5.57 -8.38 -13.05
C HIS A 14 5.65 -6.84 -13.07
N ARG A 15 4.51 -6.15 -12.86
CA ARG A 15 4.50 -4.68 -12.75
C ARG A 15 5.22 -4.22 -11.47
N LEU A 16 4.96 -4.88 -10.35
CA LEU A 16 5.58 -4.54 -9.06
C LEU A 16 7.10 -4.77 -9.05
N GLN A 17 7.61 -5.72 -9.85
CA GLN A 17 9.06 -5.94 -10.01
C GLN A 17 9.80 -4.77 -10.65
N GLN A 18 9.10 -3.86 -11.33
CA GLN A 18 9.72 -2.69 -11.99
C GLN A 18 9.94 -1.52 -11.04
N LEU A 19 9.40 -1.58 -9.81
CA LEU A 19 9.51 -0.51 -8.84
C LEU A 19 10.93 -0.39 -8.30
N SER A 20 11.41 0.85 -8.19
CA SER A 20 12.65 1.16 -7.52
C SER A 20 12.52 0.87 -6.02
N THR A 21 13.61 0.41 -5.41
CA THR A 21 13.68 0.06 -3.99
C THR A 21 14.82 0.83 -3.32
N PHE A 22 14.92 0.72 -2.00
CA PHE A 22 15.93 1.41 -1.21
C PHE A 22 17.35 1.06 -1.68
N CYS A 23 18.16 2.08 -2.01
CA CYS A 23 19.58 1.85 -2.26
C CYS A 23 20.37 1.55 -0.97
N LYS A 24 19.91 2.07 0.18
CA LYS A 24 20.51 1.89 1.51
C LYS A 24 19.42 1.76 2.58
N PRO A 25 18.91 0.55 2.85
CA PRO A 25 17.87 0.37 3.87
C PRO A 25 18.38 0.72 5.27
N LYS A 26 17.57 1.45 6.05
CA LYS A 26 17.84 1.82 7.44
C LYS A 26 17.34 0.73 8.37
N VAL A 27 18.27 -0.05 8.91
CA VAL A 27 17.96 -1.15 9.87
C VAL A 27 17.18 -0.64 11.09
N SER A 28 17.47 0.56 11.57
CA SER A 28 16.78 1.17 12.72
C SER A 28 15.29 1.47 12.49
N LEU A 29 14.84 1.45 11.24
CA LEU A 29 13.45 1.65 10.83
C LEU A 29 12.83 0.36 10.28
N GLU A 30 13.53 -0.79 10.41
CA GLU A 30 13.09 -2.08 9.87
C GLU A 30 12.71 -2.01 8.38
N GLN A 31 13.47 -1.25 7.58
CA GLN A 31 13.19 -1.07 6.15
C GLN A 31 13.48 -2.33 5.34
N TYR A 32 12.48 -3.20 5.23
CA TYR A 32 12.44 -4.31 4.29
C TYR A 32 11.54 -3.96 3.11
N THR A 33 11.92 -4.35 1.90
CA THR A 33 11.03 -4.20 0.75
C THR A 33 10.10 -5.41 0.68
N THR A 34 8.79 -5.20 0.62
CA THR A 34 7.82 -6.27 0.38
C THR A 34 8.12 -6.89 -0.99
N PRO A 35 8.47 -8.19 -1.06
CA PRO A 35 8.74 -8.84 -2.34
C PRO A 35 7.52 -8.76 -3.27
N PRO A 36 7.69 -8.45 -4.56
CA PRO A 36 6.58 -8.35 -5.52
C PRO A 36 5.63 -9.55 -5.54
N HIS A 37 6.16 -10.77 -5.37
CA HIS A 37 5.35 -11.99 -5.34
C HIS A 37 4.44 -12.06 -4.10
N LEU A 38 4.92 -11.63 -2.92
CA LEU A 38 4.10 -11.58 -1.70
C LEU A 38 3.05 -10.49 -1.81
N ALA A 39 3.44 -9.32 -2.32
CA ALA A 39 2.51 -8.21 -2.54
C ALA A 39 1.38 -8.59 -3.51
N SER A 40 1.72 -9.21 -4.65
CA SER A 40 0.72 -9.60 -5.65
C SER A 40 -0.24 -10.66 -5.13
N GLN A 41 0.25 -11.64 -4.37
CA GLN A 41 -0.56 -12.68 -3.74
C GLN A 41 -1.50 -12.09 -2.69
N LEU A 42 -0.95 -11.30 -1.75
CA LEU A 42 -1.72 -10.68 -0.68
C LEU A 42 -2.85 -9.81 -1.23
N LEU A 43 -2.54 -8.89 -2.13
CA LEU A 43 -3.51 -7.94 -2.67
C LEU A 43 -4.57 -8.62 -3.52
N THR A 44 -4.17 -9.61 -4.33
CA THR A 44 -5.16 -10.37 -5.11
C THR A 44 -6.08 -11.19 -4.19
N GLU A 45 -5.56 -11.73 -3.09
CA GLU A 45 -6.37 -12.47 -2.12
C GLU A 45 -7.37 -11.56 -1.39
N ILE A 46 -6.93 -10.38 -0.96
CA ILE A 46 -7.82 -9.37 -0.35
C ILE A 46 -8.96 -9.03 -1.31
N GLN A 47 -8.62 -8.71 -2.56
CA GLN A 47 -9.63 -8.36 -3.54
C GLN A 47 -10.56 -9.54 -3.88
N ARG A 48 -10.05 -10.76 -3.99
CA ARG A 48 -10.87 -11.93 -4.35
C ARG A 48 -11.83 -12.35 -3.24
N ASN A 49 -11.39 -12.32 -2.00
CA ASN A 49 -12.17 -12.85 -0.89
C ASN A 49 -13.03 -11.80 -0.21
N TYR A 50 -12.60 -10.54 -0.20
CA TYR A 50 -13.26 -9.46 0.54
C TYR A 50 -13.77 -8.34 -0.38
N GLY A 51 -13.18 -8.15 -1.56
CA GLY A 51 -13.56 -7.07 -2.46
C GLY A 51 -13.12 -5.68 -1.99
N ASP A 52 -12.20 -5.63 -1.03
CA ASP A 52 -11.79 -4.42 -0.29
C ASP A 52 -10.66 -3.63 -0.98
N ILE A 53 -10.55 -3.69 -2.31
CA ILE A 53 -9.58 -2.88 -3.06
C ILE A 53 -10.24 -2.12 -4.19
N GLU A 54 -10.87 -2.81 -5.14
CA GLU A 54 -11.53 -2.16 -6.29
C GLU A 54 -12.56 -1.12 -5.79
N ASP A 55 -12.50 0.09 -6.35
CA ASP A 55 -13.34 1.24 -5.99
C ASP A 55 -13.24 1.72 -4.52
N CYS A 56 -12.29 1.20 -3.75
CA CYS A 56 -12.08 1.54 -2.34
C CYS A 56 -10.96 2.57 -2.14
N SER A 57 -10.99 3.28 -1.00
CA SER A 57 -9.88 4.13 -0.54
C SER A 57 -8.94 3.30 0.32
N VAL A 58 -7.64 3.33 0.02
CA VAL A 58 -6.62 2.49 0.67
C VAL A 58 -5.57 3.36 1.36
N ALA A 59 -5.21 3.00 2.60
CA ALA A 59 -4.13 3.61 3.36
C ALA A 59 -3.01 2.59 3.60
N ASP A 60 -1.79 2.91 3.20
CA ASP A 60 -0.59 2.08 3.33
C ASP A 60 0.31 2.65 4.43
N LEU A 61 0.47 1.91 5.53
CA LEU A 61 1.16 2.41 6.73
C LEU A 61 2.59 1.90 6.78
N GLY A 62 3.56 2.83 6.74
CA GLY A 62 4.96 2.50 6.49
C GLY A 62 5.14 2.08 5.03
N CYS A 63 4.67 2.93 4.11
CA CYS A 63 4.54 2.55 2.70
C CYS A 63 5.89 2.30 2.01
N GLY A 64 7.00 2.78 2.59
CA GLY A 64 8.33 2.61 2.02
C GLY A 64 8.40 3.13 0.59
N SER A 65 8.84 2.28 -0.35
CA SER A 65 8.87 2.60 -1.79
C SER A 65 7.52 2.47 -2.51
N GLY A 66 6.45 2.09 -1.80
CA GLY A 66 5.08 2.09 -2.31
C GLY A 66 4.63 0.80 -3.02
N VAL A 67 5.29 -0.35 -2.78
CA VAL A 67 4.92 -1.61 -3.46
C VAL A 67 3.44 -1.99 -3.23
N LEU A 68 2.96 -1.87 -1.99
CA LEU A 68 1.56 -2.20 -1.66
C LEU A 68 0.59 -1.16 -2.21
N THR A 69 0.90 0.13 -2.05
CA THR A 69 0.14 1.23 -2.66
C THR A 69 -0.02 1.05 -4.18
N ALA A 70 1.09 0.83 -4.91
CA ALA A 70 1.07 0.62 -6.35
C ALA A 70 0.22 -0.60 -6.72
N GLY A 71 0.35 -1.68 -5.95
CA GLY A 71 -0.42 -2.89 -6.22
C GLY A 71 -1.92 -2.69 -6.01
N ALA A 72 -2.33 -1.98 -4.97
CA ALA A 72 -3.73 -1.64 -4.72
C ALA A 72 -4.31 -0.75 -5.82
N ALA A 73 -3.55 0.28 -6.25
CA ALA A 73 -3.94 1.15 -7.35
C ALA A 73 -4.08 0.38 -8.67
N LEU A 74 -3.13 -0.52 -8.98
CA LEU A 74 -3.18 -1.38 -10.17
C LEU A 74 -4.35 -2.38 -10.17
N LEU A 75 -4.91 -2.69 -9.00
CA LEU A 75 -6.12 -3.51 -8.84
C LEU A 75 -7.41 -2.69 -8.87
N GLY A 76 -7.33 -1.37 -9.04
CA GLY A 76 -8.50 -0.50 -9.21
C GLY A 76 -8.94 0.22 -7.94
N ALA A 77 -8.08 0.40 -6.95
CA ALA A 77 -8.39 1.30 -5.83
C ALA A 77 -8.75 2.70 -6.34
N ALA A 78 -9.80 3.28 -5.77
CA ALA A 78 -10.28 4.62 -6.15
C ALA A 78 -9.31 5.72 -5.73
N TYR A 79 -8.62 5.52 -4.60
CA TYR A 79 -7.66 6.46 -4.05
C TYR A 79 -6.70 5.73 -3.09
N CYS A 80 -5.41 6.05 -3.15
CA CYS A 80 -4.42 5.48 -2.24
C CYS A 80 -3.64 6.58 -1.52
N VAL A 81 -3.33 6.37 -0.24
CA VAL A 81 -2.44 7.23 0.53
C VAL A 81 -1.39 6.39 1.25
N GLY A 82 -0.12 6.68 1.00
CA GLY A 82 1.02 6.08 1.69
C GLY A 82 1.53 6.98 2.81
N PHE A 83 1.67 6.45 4.02
CA PHE A 83 2.25 7.15 5.16
C PHE A 83 3.64 6.59 5.45
N GLU A 84 4.64 7.47 5.55
CA GLU A 84 6.03 7.06 5.77
C GLU A 84 6.75 8.08 6.68
N ILE A 85 7.63 7.61 7.55
CA ILE A 85 8.42 8.47 8.44
C ILE A 85 9.74 8.91 7.80
N ASP A 86 10.23 8.12 6.84
CA ASP A 86 11.46 8.39 6.11
C ASP A 86 11.24 9.19 4.81
N GLU A 87 11.72 10.42 4.78
CA GLU A 87 11.64 11.30 3.59
C GLU A 87 12.34 10.71 2.36
N GLU A 88 13.44 9.97 2.54
CA GLU A 88 14.16 9.35 1.41
C GLU A 88 13.34 8.21 0.78
N ALA A 89 12.64 7.45 1.60
CA ALA A 89 11.71 6.41 1.15
C ALA A 89 10.55 7.02 0.36
N LEU A 90 10.00 8.12 0.87
CA LEU A 90 8.88 8.80 0.26
C LEU A 90 9.23 9.43 -1.10
N LYS A 91 10.49 9.85 -1.31
CA LYS A 91 10.96 10.28 -2.63
C LYS A 91 10.91 9.15 -3.65
N ILE A 92 11.39 7.95 -3.27
CA ILE A 92 11.32 6.75 -4.12
C ILE A 92 9.85 6.37 -4.39
N TYR A 93 8.99 6.46 -3.36
CA TYR A 93 7.54 6.25 -3.51
C TYR A 93 6.95 7.16 -4.59
N VAL A 94 7.20 8.47 -4.54
CA VAL A 94 6.63 9.43 -5.49
C VAL A 94 7.11 9.12 -6.90
N GLU A 95 8.42 8.92 -7.10
CA GLU A 95 9.00 8.55 -8.39
C GLU A 95 8.38 7.26 -8.95
N ASN A 96 8.16 6.26 -8.09
CA ASN A 96 7.51 4.99 -8.47
C ASN A 96 6.06 5.21 -8.93
N MET A 97 5.27 6.00 -8.22
CA MET A 97 3.88 6.29 -8.61
C MET A 97 3.83 7.07 -9.93
N GLU A 98 4.71 8.05 -10.11
CA GLU A 98 4.82 8.83 -11.35
C GLU A 98 5.20 7.94 -12.54
N ASN A 99 6.21 7.07 -12.38
CA ASN A 99 6.65 6.15 -13.43
C ASN A 99 5.57 5.15 -13.86
N LEU A 100 4.66 4.78 -12.94
CA LEU A 100 3.51 3.93 -13.24
C LEU A 100 2.27 4.71 -13.72
N GLY A 101 2.31 6.05 -13.74
CA GLY A 101 1.17 6.90 -14.09
C GLY A 101 0.03 6.90 -13.06
N LEU A 102 0.34 6.60 -11.80
CA LEU A 102 -0.63 6.48 -10.70
C LEU A 102 -0.82 7.84 -9.99
N THR A 103 -1.47 8.78 -10.66
CA THR A 103 -1.59 10.19 -10.20
C THR A 103 -2.56 10.41 -9.03
N TYR A 104 -3.25 9.37 -8.57
CA TYR A 104 -4.22 9.38 -7.47
C TYR A 104 -3.69 8.65 -6.22
N CYS A 105 -2.37 8.47 -6.16
CA CYS A 105 -1.64 7.94 -5.02
C CYS A 105 -0.86 9.08 -4.35
N GLU A 106 -1.18 9.40 -3.11
CA GLU A 106 -0.51 10.46 -2.35
C GLU A 106 0.46 9.90 -1.31
N GLY A 107 1.63 10.53 -1.16
CA GLY A 107 2.60 10.22 -0.11
C GLY A 107 2.59 11.27 1.00
N ILE A 108 2.44 10.87 2.26
CA ILE A 108 2.44 11.75 3.42
C ILE A 108 3.59 11.38 4.36
N LEU A 109 4.51 12.33 4.56
CA LEU A 109 5.58 12.22 5.55
C LEU A 109 4.98 12.37 6.96
N CYS A 110 4.92 11.29 7.72
CA CYS A 110 4.42 11.33 9.10
C CYS A 110 4.97 10.19 9.97
N ASP A 111 5.02 10.43 11.27
CA ASP A 111 5.09 9.36 12.26
C ASP A 111 3.68 8.83 12.54
N ILE A 112 3.37 7.67 11.96
CA ILE A 112 2.05 7.05 12.10
C ILE A 112 1.76 6.63 13.54
N ILE A 113 2.78 6.32 14.36
CA ILE A 113 2.59 5.92 15.76
C ILE A 113 2.05 7.10 16.58
N GLN A 114 2.45 8.33 16.23
CA GLN A 114 2.04 9.55 16.92
C GLN A 114 0.74 10.18 16.38
N THR A 115 0.11 9.62 15.34
CA THR A 115 -1.11 10.21 14.79
C THR A 115 -2.28 10.10 15.77
N LYS A 116 -3.04 11.20 15.90
CA LYS A 116 -4.30 11.22 16.67
C LYS A 116 -5.51 10.84 15.81
N SER A 117 -5.32 10.67 14.51
CA SER A 117 -6.39 10.50 13.52
C SER A 117 -6.73 9.04 13.20
N TRP A 118 -6.26 8.09 14.03
CA TRP A 118 -6.46 6.65 13.82
C TRP A 118 -7.92 6.27 13.55
N ASP A 119 -8.86 6.78 14.34
CA ASP A 119 -10.28 6.45 14.18
C ASP A 119 -10.85 6.91 12.82
N ARG A 120 -10.31 8.01 12.26
CA ARG A 120 -10.69 8.50 10.93
C ARG A 120 -10.09 7.65 9.81
N LEU A 121 -8.80 7.32 9.93
CA LEU A 121 -8.14 6.42 8.97
C LEU A 121 -8.88 5.08 8.91
N ALA A 122 -9.16 4.53 10.09
CA ALA A 122 -9.82 3.24 10.26
C ALA A 122 -11.25 3.18 9.73
N SER A 123 -11.98 4.28 9.77
CA SER A 123 -13.37 4.33 9.28
C SER A 123 -13.50 4.70 7.81
N SER A 124 -12.44 5.22 7.19
CA SER A 124 -12.49 5.77 5.82
C SER A 124 -11.63 5.01 4.82
N PHE A 125 -10.68 4.20 5.29
CA PHE A 125 -9.71 3.51 4.44
C PHE A 125 -9.59 2.03 4.81
N ILE A 126 -9.31 1.21 3.80
CA ILE A 126 -8.74 -0.12 3.99
C ILE A 126 -7.26 0.04 4.31
N ILE A 127 -6.81 -0.56 5.41
CA ILE A 127 -5.44 -0.38 5.91
C ILE A 127 -4.55 -1.54 5.49
N LEU A 128 -3.50 -1.22 4.75
CA LEU A 128 -2.41 -2.12 4.40
C LEU A 128 -1.22 -1.89 5.34
N LYS A 129 -0.62 -3.00 5.78
CA LYS A 129 0.67 -3.02 6.45
C LYS A 129 1.46 -4.24 5.95
N GLN A 130 2.77 -4.10 5.83
CA GLN A 130 3.68 -5.13 5.31
C GLN A 130 3.52 -6.55 5.90
N TYR A 131 2.98 -6.69 7.12
CA TYR A 131 2.82 -7.99 7.80
C TYR A 131 1.37 -8.48 7.97
N LEU A 132 0.36 -7.68 7.64
CA LEU A 132 -1.06 -8.03 7.63
C LEU A 132 -1.83 -6.95 6.85
N ALA A 133 -2.74 -7.34 5.95
CA ALA A 133 -3.88 -6.48 5.66
C ALA A 133 -4.80 -6.57 6.87
N ILE A 134 -4.95 -5.44 7.58
CA ILE A 134 -5.82 -5.38 8.73
C ILE A 134 -7.15 -4.92 8.17
N ASP A 135 -8.11 -5.85 8.04
CA ASP A 135 -9.51 -5.47 7.89
C ASP A 135 -9.83 -4.57 9.08
N VAL A 136 -10.21 -3.33 8.77
CA VAL A 136 -10.50 -2.33 9.78
C VAL A 136 -11.93 -2.47 10.27
N ASN A 137 -12.35 -3.70 10.55
CA ASN A 137 -13.45 -3.92 11.46
C ASN A 137 -12.99 -3.61 12.89
N LYS A 138 -12.99 -2.30 13.15
CA LYS A 138 -13.26 -1.58 14.40
C LYS A 138 -12.80 -2.30 15.68
N ASP A 139 -11.68 -1.80 16.23
CA ASP A 139 -11.40 -1.63 17.67
C ASP A 139 -9.92 -1.84 18.05
N ASN A 140 -9.08 -2.33 17.13
CA ASN A 140 -7.66 -2.55 17.43
C ASN A 140 -6.77 -1.52 16.74
N ARG A 141 -6.30 -0.53 17.51
CA ARG A 141 -5.08 0.20 17.13
C ARG A 141 -3.96 -0.82 16.92
N PRO A 142 -3.23 -0.79 15.81
CA PRO A 142 -2.04 -1.62 15.66
C PRO A 142 -1.08 -1.32 16.82
N ARG A 143 -0.74 -2.35 17.60
CA ARG A 143 0.32 -2.26 18.60
C ARG A 143 1.64 -2.40 17.85
N PHE A 144 2.38 -1.30 17.76
CA PHE A 144 3.73 -1.27 17.22
C PHE A 144 4.73 -1.55 18.35
#